data_AF-A0A376D044-F1
#
_entry.id   AF-A0A376D044-F1
#
_cell.length_a   1.000
_cell.length_b   1.000
_cell.length_c   1.000
_cell.angle_alpha   90.00
_cell.angle_beta   90.00
_cell.angle_gamma   90.00
#
_symmetry.space_group_name_H-M   'P 1'
#
loop_
_entity.id
_entity.type
_entity.pdbx_description
1 polymer ?
#
loop_
_entity_poly.entity_id
_entity_poly.type
_entity_poly.pdbx_seq_one_letter_code
_entity_poly.pdbx_strand_id
1 'polypeptide(L)'
;MSSHKPASQVFDGVSTDDVPSAGFGWSRISRSGVQIAGWISVLFLLAYNFGNHKGHVETVWLIALAILIALGLVIYALQPKLSQVRTLTARNKPVGHQEPDWAYEQKTVHNVYAELTDDELRALNIEPSRIAHLRGATTAGANATPVAGRHAAKPVSN
;
A
#
# COMPACT_ATOMS: atom_id res chain seq x y z
N MET A 1 20.97 27.98 -17.97
CA MET A 1 19.60 28.31 -17.56
C MET A 1 19.63 28.65 -16.08
N SER A 2 19.52 29.93 -15.73
CA SER A 2 19.51 30.36 -14.33
C SER A 2 18.14 30.03 -13.73
N SER A 3 18.11 29.16 -12.72
CA SER A 3 16.87 28.84 -12.01
C SER A 3 16.48 30.05 -11.15
N HIS A 4 15.43 30.77 -11.56
CA HIS A 4 14.88 31.92 -10.80
C HIS A 4 13.98 31.50 -9.63
N LYS A 5 13.89 30.19 -9.33
CA LYS A 5 13.12 29.73 -8.19
C LYS A 5 13.96 29.89 -6.92
N PRO A 6 13.52 30.68 -5.92
CA PRO A 6 14.22 30.75 -4.65
C PRO A 6 14.33 29.34 -4.04
N ALA A 7 15.48 29.04 -3.44
CA ALA A 7 15.71 27.75 -2.81
C ALA A 7 14.64 27.49 -1.73
N SER A 8 14.12 26.26 -1.72
CA SER A 8 13.12 25.83 -0.75
C SER A 8 13.68 25.89 0.66
N GLN A 9 13.01 26.62 1.55
CA GLN A 9 13.40 26.73 2.96
C GLN A 9 12.40 25.97 3.82
N VAL A 10 12.90 25.29 4.85
CA VAL A 10 12.07 24.51 5.78
C VAL A 10 12.07 25.20 7.14
N PHE A 11 10.88 25.57 7.61
CA PHE A 11 10.66 26.23 8.89
C PHE A 11 9.80 25.33 9.77
N ASP A 12 10.32 24.95 10.95
CA ASP A 12 9.66 24.06 11.90
C ASP A 12 9.12 22.76 11.27
N GLY A 13 9.74 22.30 10.18
CA GLY A 13 9.34 21.12 9.42
C GLY A 13 8.22 21.34 8.39
N VAL A 14 7.88 22.58 8.02
CA VAL A 14 7.03 22.93 6.88
C VAL A 14 7.90 23.60 5.81
N SER A 15 7.78 23.18 4.55
CA SER A 15 8.55 23.77 3.45
C SER A 15 7.83 24.97 2.83
N THR A 16 8.60 25.96 2.37
CA THR A 16 8.08 27.04 1.51
C THR A 16 7.55 26.54 0.16
N ASP A 17 7.92 25.31 -0.24
CA ASP A 17 7.31 24.63 -1.39
C ASP A 17 5.88 24.14 -1.10
N ASP A 18 5.59 23.75 0.14
CA ASP A 18 4.25 23.29 0.55
C ASP A 18 3.34 24.50 0.83
N VAL A 19 3.83 25.47 1.60
CA VAL A 19 3.11 26.68 1.98
C VAL A 19 4.05 27.88 1.91
N PRO A 20 3.79 28.90 1.06
CA PRO A 20 4.68 30.05 0.89
C PRO A 20 4.96 30.82 2.19
N SER A 21 4.01 30.81 3.13
CA SER A 21 4.10 31.45 4.44
C SER A 21 4.72 30.53 5.52
N ALA A 22 5.45 29.47 5.15
CA ALA A 22 6.10 28.58 6.12
C ALA A 22 6.92 29.33 7.18
N GLY A 23 7.63 30.39 6.79
CA GLY A 23 8.40 31.23 7.71
C GLY A 23 7.57 32.11 8.67
N PHE A 24 6.26 32.27 8.44
CA PHE A 24 5.36 33.03 9.34
C PHE A 24 4.96 32.23 10.59
N GLY A 25 5.15 30.90 10.61
CA GLY A 25 4.99 30.04 11.80
C GLY A 25 3.58 29.50 12.07
N TRP A 26 2.54 30.01 11.41
CA TRP A 26 1.15 29.52 11.60
C TRP A 26 0.80 28.29 10.77
N SER A 27 1.70 27.88 9.87
CA SER A 27 1.43 26.84 8.86
C SER A 27 1.52 25.41 9.39
N ARG A 28 1.95 25.23 10.65
CA ARG A 28 2.07 23.92 11.29
C ARG A 28 1.02 23.74 12.39
N ILE A 29 0.19 22.73 12.23
CA ILE A 29 -0.64 22.21 13.33
C ILE A 29 0.03 20.99 13.95
N SER A 30 0.22 21.01 15.27
CA SER A 30 0.84 19.88 15.97
C SER A 30 -0.14 18.72 16.06
N ARG A 31 0.36 17.50 15.89
CA ARG A 31 -0.45 16.28 16.01
C ARG A 31 -1.06 16.12 17.40
N SER A 32 -0.31 16.46 18.44
CA SER A 32 -0.78 16.49 19.82
C SER A 32 -1.87 17.55 20.03
N GLY A 33 -1.74 18.74 19.43
CA GLY A 33 -2.74 19.79 19.50
C GLY A 33 -4.09 19.35 18.94
N VAL A 34 -4.09 18.71 17.76
CA VAL A 34 -5.31 18.13 17.17
C VAL A 34 -5.94 17.09 18.09
N GLN A 35 -5.14 16.21 18.70
CA GLN A 35 -5.66 15.18 19.60
C GLN A 35 -6.28 15.76 20.86
N ILE A 36 -5.60 16.71 21.51
CA ILE A 36 -6.10 17.37 22.72
C ILE A 36 -7.41 18.10 22.41
N ALA A 37 -7.43 18.93 21.37
CA ALA A 37 -8.64 19.66 20.97
C ALA A 37 -9.80 18.71 20.64
N GLY A 38 -9.53 17.64 19.89
CA GLY A 38 -10.54 16.66 19.53
C GLY A 38 -11.14 15.93 20.74
N TRP A 39 -10.31 15.45 21.67
CA TRP A 39 -10.79 14.77 22.87
C TRP A 39 -11.54 15.72 23.82
N ILE A 40 -11.13 16.98 23.89
CA ILE A 40 -11.91 18.02 24.58
C ILE A 40 -13.29 18.11 23.93
N SER A 41 -13.39 18.23 22.60
CA SER A 41 -14.70 18.27 21.91
C SER A 41 -15.58 17.05 22.21
N VAL A 42 -15.00 15.84 22.23
CA VAL A 42 -15.74 14.61 22.61
C VAL A 42 -16.30 14.71 24.03
N LEU A 43 -15.48 15.16 24.99
CA LEU A 43 -15.91 15.33 26.38
C LEU A 43 -17.05 16.34 26.52
N PHE A 44 -17.00 17.45 25.79
CA PHE A 44 -18.07 18.45 25.77
C PHE A 44 -19.37 17.90 25.17
N LEU A 45 -19.31 17.14 24.07
CA LEU A 45 -20.49 16.51 23.48
C LEU A 45 -21.15 15.51 24.43
N LEU A 46 -20.35 14.75 25.18
CA LEU A 46 -20.88 13.85 26.21
C LEU A 46 -21.49 14.62 27.37
N ALA A 47 -20.82 15.70 27.84
CA ALA A 47 -21.31 16.55 28.90
C ALA A 47 -22.67 17.20 28.55
N TYR A 48 -22.91 17.55 27.29
CA TYR A 48 -24.19 18.09 26.84
C TYR A 48 -25.37 17.13 26.93
N ASN A 49 -25.17 15.85 27.27
CA ASN A 49 -26.29 14.94 27.54
C ASN A 49 -26.87 15.10 28.95
N PHE A 50 -26.16 15.80 29.85
CA PHE A 50 -26.64 16.07 31.21
C PHE A 50 -27.47 17.35 31.23
N GLY A 51 -28.79 17.21 31.30
CA GLY A 51 -29.70 18.35 31.29
C GLY A 51 -31.16 17.93 31.16
N ASN A 52 -32.05 18.90 30.96
CA ASN A 52 -33.48 18.67 30.78
C ASN A 52 -33.82 18.32 29.31
N HIS A 53 -33.29 17.20 28.81
CA HIS A 53 -33.60 16.75 27.45
C HIS A 53 -34.93 16.00 27.41
N LYS A 54 -35.79 16.35 26.45
CA LYS A 54 -37.07 15.67 26.18
C LYS A 54 -37.11 15.26 24.72
N GLY A 55 -37.41 13.99 24.47
CA GLY A 55 -37.25 13.39 23.15
C GLY A 55 -35.77 13.10 22.89
N HIS A 56 -35.40 11.82 22.85
CA HIS A 56 -34.01 11.36 22.78
C HIS A 56 -33.29 11.66 21.46
N VAL A 57 -33.88 12.44 20.55
CA VAL A 57 -33.29 12.76 19.25
C VAL A 57 -31.98 13.52 19.41
N GLU A 58 -31.94 14.52 20.30
CA GLU A 58 -30.71 15.28 20.59
C GLU A 58 -29.61 14.37 21.16
N THR A 59 -29.95 13.56 22.16
CA THR A 59 -29.03 12.57 22.76
C THR A 59 -28.43 11.64 21.73
N VAL A 60 -29.24 11.12 20.80
CA VAL A 60 -28.77 10.24 19.72
C VAL A 60 -27.75 10.96 18.82
N TRP A 61 -28.02 12.21 18.44
CA TRP A 61 -27.10 13.01 17.62
C TRP A 61 -25.79 13.35 18.36
N LEU A 62 -25.87 13.77 19.62
CA LEU A 62 -24.69 14.09 20.44
C LEU A 62 -23.79 12.85 20.60
N ILE A 63 -24.38 11.70 20.90
CA ILE A 63 -23.64 10.44 21.04
C ILE A 63 -23.05 10.00 19.70
N ALA A 64 -23.81 10.07 18.60
CA ALA A 64 -23.34 9.68 17.27
C ALA A 64 -22.14 10.53 16.83
N LEU A 65 -22.20 11.86 17.03
CA LEU A 65 -21.09 12.75 16.71
C LEU A 65 -19.89 12.51 17.62
N ALA A 66 -20.10 12.29 18.92
CA ALA A 66 -19.02 11.97 19.85
C ALA A 66 -18.28 10.69 19.44
N ILE A 67 -19.01 9.63 19.06
CA ILE A 67 -18.43 8.38 18.57
C ILE A 67 -17.66 8.60 17.27
N LEU A 68 -18.23 9.33 16.31
CA LEU A 68 -17.59 9.61 15.03
C LEU A 68 -16.25 10.34 15.24
N ILE A 69 -16.23 11.38 16.06
CA ILE A 69 -15.02 12.15 16.36
C ILE A 69 -14.00 11.26 17.10
N ALA A 70 -14.43 10.52 18.13
CA ALA A 70 -13.54 9.63 18.89
C ALA A 70 -12.89 8.56 18.00
N LEU A 71 -13.64 7.92 17.11
CA LEU A 71 -13.12 6.96 16.14
C LEU A 71 -12.12 7.61 15.18
N GLY A 72 -12.45 8.80 14.66
CA GLY A 72 -11.55 9.59 13.82
C GLY A 72 -10.22 9.89 14.51
N LEU A 73 -10.26 10.29 15.78
CA LEU A 73 -9.07 10.57 16.60
C LEU A 73 -8.24 9.32 16.87
N VAL A 74 -8.88 8.17 17.13
CA VAL A 74 -8.18 6.89 17.30
C VAL A 74 -7.49 6.48 16.01
N ILE A 75 -8.17 6.53 14.86
CA ILE A 75 -7.57 6.22 13.56
C ILE A 75 -6.41 7.18 13.26
N TYR A 76 -6.58 8.47 13.56
CA TYR A 76 -5.52 9.48 13.42
C TYR A 76 -4.35 9.27 14.40
N ALA A 77 -4.59 8.73 15.59
CA ALA A 77 -3.56 8.37 16.58
C ALA A 77 -2.76 7.14 16.17
N LEU A 78 -3.42 6.17 15.53
CA LEU A 78 -2.80 4.91 15.17
C LEU A 78 -2.14 4.96 13.79
N GLN A 79 -2.64 5.83 12.89
CA GLN A 79 -2.23 5.90 11.48
C GLN A 79 -1.98 4.51 10.89
N PRO A 80 -2.98 3.61 10.93
CA PRO A 80 -2.79 2.23 10.51
C PRO A 80 -2.26 2.22 9.08
N LYS A 81 -1.02 1.75 8.91
CA LYS A 81 -0.43 1.56 7.59
C LYS A 81 -1.10 0.34 6.99
N LEU A 82 -1.93 0.57 5.98
CA LEU A 82 -2.51 -0.50 5.18
C LEU A 82 -1.39 -1.24 4.42
N SER A 83 -1.72 -2.40 3.87
CA SER A 83 -0.79 -3.19 3.05
C SER A 83 -0.32 -2.36 1.85
N GLN A 84 0.88 -1.79 1.94
CA GLN A 84 1.47 -1.07 0.82
C GLN A 84 2.09 -2.08 -0.14
N VAL A 85 1.65 -2.10 -1.39
CA VAL A 85 2.32 -2.88 -2.44
C VAL A 85 3.71 -2.30 -2.62
N ARG A 86 4.74 -3.04 -2.18
CA ARG A 86 6.13 -2.67 -2.42
C ARG A 86 6.55 -3.26 -3.75
N THR A 87 6.78 -2.40 -4.74
CA THR A 87 7.43 -2.84 -5.97
C THR A 87 8.83 -3.34 -5.63
N LEU A 88 9.03 -4.65 -5.74
CA LEU A 88 10.36 -5.25 -5.67
C LEU A 88 11.12 -4.78 -6.91
N THR A 89 12.14 -3.96 -6.69
CA THR A 89 13.05 -3.53 -7.74
C THR A 89 14.40 -4.16 -7.50
N ALA A 90 15.28 -4.17 -8.50
CA ALA A 90 16.65 -4.67 -8.37
C ALA A 90 17.40 -4.06 -7.15
N ARG A 91 16.99 -2.86 -6.72
CA ARG A 91 17.56 -2.08 -5.61
C ARG A 91 16.84 -2.22 -4.27
N ASN A 92 15.64 -2.80 -4.25
CA ASN A 92 14.83 -2.96 -3.03
C ASN A 92 14.32 -4.39 -2.93
N LYS A 93 15.21 -5.27 -2.49
CA LYS A 93 15.00 -6.71 -2.33
C LYS A 93 14.91 -7.06 -0.85
N PRO A 94 14.03 -7.98 -0.43
CA PRO A 94 14.00 -8.44 0.95
C PRO A 94 15.29 -9.21 1.28
N VAL A 95 15.64 -9.26 2.57
CA VAL A 95 16.79 -10.03 3.06
C VAL A 95 16.65 -11.49 2.63
N GLY A 96 17.68 -12.01 1.95
CA GLY A 96 17.69 -13.38 1.44
C GLY A 96 17.10 -13.57 0.04
N HIS A 97 16.63 -12.51 -0.63
CA HIS A 97 16.24 -12.61 -2.03
C HIS A 97 17.45 -12.90 -2.92
N GLN A 98 17.44 -14.06 -3.56
CA GLN A 98 18.40 -14.43 -4.59
C GLN A 98 17.72 -14.22 -5.95
N GLU A 99 18.34 -13.42 -6.81
CA GLU A 99 17.84 -13.27 -8.18
C GLU A 99 18.11 -14.55 -8.96
N PRO A 100 17.11 -15.06 -9.70
CA PRO A 100 17.34 -16.07 -10.72
C PRO A 100 18.43 -15.62 -11.69
N ASP A 101 19.32 -16.55 -12.09
CA ASP A 101 20.20 -16.30 -13.23
C ASP A 101 19.37 -16.43 -14.51
N TRP A 102 18.78 -15.31 -14.93
CA TRP A 102 17.89 -15.26 -16.08
C TRP A 102 18.53 -15.77 -17.37
N ALA A 103 19.83 -15.55 -17.55
CA ALA A 103 20.54 -16.00 -18.74
C ALA A 103 20.74 -17.51 -18.73
N TYR A 104 21.05 -18.09 -17.57
CA TYR A 104 21.13 -19.53 -17.39
C TYR A 104 19.76 -20.19 -17.54
N GLU A 105 18.73 -19.67 -16.88
CA GLU A 105 17.38 -20.23 -16.92
C GLU A 105 16.74 -20.15 -18.30
N GLN A 106 16.97 -19.08 -19.05
CA GLN A 106 16.49 -18.98 -20.43
C GLN A 106 17.17 -19.99 -21.35
N LYS A 107 18.50 -20.18 -21.20
CA LYS A 107 19.26 -21.14 -22.00
C LYS A 107 18.88 -22.59 -21.69
N THR A 108 18.65 -22.90 -20.41
CA THR A 108 18.27 -24.22 -19.94
C THR A 108 16.76 -24.47 -19.95
N VAL A 109 15.97 -23.41 -20.21
CA VAL A 109 14.50 -23.40 -20.23
C VAL A 109 13.91 -23.96 -18.93
N HIS A 110 14.38 -23.44 -17.80
CA HIS A 110 14.01 -23.87 -16.44
C HIS A 110 13.08 -22.85 -15.74
N ASN A 111 12.47 -23.24 -14.61
CA ASN A 111 11.61 -22.39 -13.76
C ASN A 111 10.50 -21.70 -14.56
N VAL A 112 10.52 -20.37 -14.64
CA VAL A 112 9.50 -19.57 -15.34
C VAL A 112 9.45 -19.98 -16.82
N TYR A 113 10.59 -20.25 -17.45
CA TYR A 113 10.68 -20.63 -18.87
C TYR A 113 10.11 -22.01 -19.17
N ALA A 114 10.08 -22.92 -18.18
CA ALA A 114 9.53 -24.26 -18.36
C ALA A 114 8.00 -24.26 -18.48
N GLU A 115 7.35 -23.23 -17.94
CA GLU A 115 5.89 -23.09 -17.92
C GLU A 115 5.31 -22.32 -19.12
N LEU A 116 6.16 -21.80 -20.02
CA LEU A 116 5.72 -21.07 -21.21
C LEU A 116 4.91 -21.96 -22.14
N THR A 117 3.91 -21.36 -22.76
CA THR A 117 3.14 -21.95 -23.86
C THR A 117 4.02 -22.11 -25.10
N ASP A 118 3.58 -22.95 -26.04
CA ASP A 118 4.32 -23.22 -27.27
C ASP A 118 4.54 -21.96 -28.11
N ASP A 119 3.55 -21.07 -28.13
CA ASP A 119 3.63 -19.81 -28.88
C ASP A 119 4.61 -18.83 -28.23
N GLU A 120 4.66 -18.77 -26.90
CA GLU A 120 5.62 -17.96 -26.15
C GLU A 120 7.07 -18.47 -26.33
N LEU A 121 7.25 -19.80 -26.37
CA LEU A 121 8.57 -20.39 -26.65
C LEU A 121 9.05 -20.04 -28.05
N ARG A 122 8.17 -20.18 -29.06
CA ARG A 122 8.50 -19.79 -30.43
C ARG A 122 8.81 -18.30 -30.56
N ALA A 123 8.10 -17.44 -29.82
CA ALA A 123 8.39 -16.00 -29.78
C ALA A 123 9.80 -15.69 -29.22
N LEU A 124 10.33 -16.56 -28.35
CA LEU A 124 11.70 -16.50 -27.85
C LEU A 124 12.72 -17.23 -28.75
N ASN A 125 12.32 -17.70 -29.93
CA ASN A 125 13.11 -18.55 -30.82
C ASN A 125 13.56 -19.87 -30.15
N ILE A 126 12.71 -20.43 -29.29
CA ILE A 126 12.90 -21.72 -28.62
C ILE A 126 11.89 -22.72 -29.17
N GLU A 127 12.37 -23.85 -29.68
CA GLU A 127 11.49 -24.89 -30.22
C GLU A 127 10.76 -25.63 -29.08
N PRO A 128 9.42 -25.80 -29.12
CA PRO A 128 8.67 -26.50 -28.07
C PRO A 128 9.14 -27.93 -27.81
N SER A 129 9.68 -28.62 -28.82
CA SER A 129 10.24 -29.96 -28.69
C SER A 129 11.42 -30.03 -27.71
N ARG A 130 12.16 -28.92 -27.51
CA ARG A 130 13.28 -28.84 -26.56
C ARG A 130 12.84 -29.15 -25.13
N ILE A 131 11.62 -28.78 -24.75
CA ILE A 131 11.11 -29.00 -23.38
C ILE A 131 10.09 -30.13 -23.27
N ALA A 132 9.86 -30.87 -24.35
CA ALA A 132 8.92 -32.00 -24.35
C ALA A 132 9.27 -33.03 -23.28
N HIS A 133 10.58 -33.23 -23.01
CA HIS A 133 11.06 -34.10 -21.94
C HIS A 133 10.75 -33.58 -20.53
N LEU A 134 10.75 -32.25 -20.32
CA LEU A 134 10.40 -31.61 -19.05
C LEU A 134 8.90 -31.69 -18.79
N ARG A 135 8.07 -31.45 -19.83
CA ARG A 135 6.61 -31.54 -19.73
C ARG A 135 6.08 -32.97 -19.66
N GLY A 136 6.74 -33.90 -20.36
CA GLY A 136 6.40 -35.32 -20.34
C GLY A 136 6.55 -35.93 -18.94
N ALA A 137 7.55 -35.49 -18.17
CA ALA A 137 7.70 -35.89 -16.78
C ALA A 137 6.57 -35.37 -15.87
N THR A 138 6.03 -34.17 -16.14
CA THR A 138 4.90 -33.58 -15.41
C THR A 138 3.56 -34.26 -15.73
N THR A 139 3.39 -34.77 -16.96
CA THR A 139 2.13 -35.39 -17.41
C THR A 139 1.91 -36.78 -16.79
N ALA A 140 2.98 -37.45 -16.35
CA ALA A 140 2.88 -38.69 -15.57
C ALA A 140 2.37 -38.45 -14.12
N GLY A 141 2.20 -37.19 -13.68
CA GLY A 141 1.82 -36.83 -12.31
C GLY A 141 0.61 -35.90 -12.13
N ALA A 142 0.05 -35.27 -13.17
CA ALA A 142 -1.11 -34.40 -12.98
C ALA A 142 -1.97 -34.20 -14.24
N ASN A 143 -3.27 -34.45 -14.09
CA ASN A 143 -4.33 -34.06 -15.02
C ASN A 143 -4.24 -32.56 -15.36
N ALA A 144 -3.96 -32.25 -16.62
CA ALA A 144 -3.89 -30.87 -17.11
C ALA A 144 -5.31 -30.27 -17.24
N THR A 145 -5.69 -29.42 -16.28
CA THR A 145 -6.72 -28.40 -16.50
C THR A 145 -6.04 -27.20 -17.18
N PRO A 146 -6.60 -26.64 -18.27
CA PRO A 146 -6.00 -25.47 -18.91
C PRO A 146 -6.10 -24.29 -17.93
N VAL A 147 -4.95 -23.80 -17.47
CA VAL A 147 -4.88 -22.63 -16.59
C VAL A 147 -5.13 -21.39 -17.45
N ALA A 148 -6.41 -21.00 -17.53
CA ALA A 148 -6.79 -19.65 -17.90
C ALA A 148 -6.23 -18.68 -16.84
N GLY A 149 -5.37 -17.75 -17.26
CA GLY A 149 -5.00 -16.56 -16.47
C GLY A 149 -3.79 -16.70 -15.53
N ARG A 150 -2.58 -16.91 -16.07
CA ARG A 150 -1.32 -16.88 -15.31
C ARG A 150 -0.72 -15.48 -15.05
N HIS A 151 -1.54 -14.43 -15.11
CA HIS A 151 -1.17 -13.08 -14.62
C HIS A 151 -1.82 -12.71 -13.29
N ALA A 152 -2.38 -13.68 -12.54
CA ALA A 152 -2.74 -13.46 -11.15
C ALA A 152 -1.48 -13.59 -10.28
N ALA A 153 -0.93 -12.46 -9.83
CA ALA A 153 0.07 -12.44 -8.78
C ALA A 153 -0.39 -13.32 -7.61
N LYS A 154 0.45 -14.27 -7.21
CA LYS A 154 0.21 -15.19 -6.10
C LYS A 154 -0.19 -14.38 -4.85
N PRO A 155 -1.31 -14.69 -4.17
CA PRO A 155 -1.63 -14.01 -2.92
C PRO A 155 -0.51 -14.31 -1.93
N VAL A 156 0.08 -13.26 -1.38
CA VAL A 156 1.01 -13.36 -0.26
C VAL A 156 0.17 -13.79 0.94
N SER A 157 0.34 -15.03 1.39
CA SER A 157 -0.20 -15.45 2.68
C SER A 157 0.44 -14.61 3.78
N ASN A 158 -0.41 -13.93 4.56
CA ASN A 158 -0.02 -13.27 5.82
C ASN A 158 0.56 -14.28 6.82
#